data_AF-A0A940N9U7-F1
#
_entry.id   AF-A0A940N9U7-F1
#
_cell.length_a   1.000
_cell.length_b   1.000
_cell.length_c   1.000
_cell.angle_alpha   90.00
_cell.angle_beta   90.00
_cell.angle_gamma   90.00
#
_symmetry.space_group_name_H-M   'P 1'
#
loop_
_entity.id
_entity.type
_entity.pdbx_description
1 polymer ?
#
loop_
_entity_poly.entity_id
_entity_poly.type
_entity_poly.pdbx_seq_one_letter_code
_entity_poly.pdbx_strand_id
1 'polypeptide(L)'
;MTINTSSINLIEWQTTSTIHVSWSNPTLGRYEAQTWRAGLARMSGVCVLTGALIYKGDAVFRPLLRTRTDPANAHEMILMKMLTQQAQIVVP
;
A
#
# COMPACT_ATOMS: atom_id res chain seq x y z
N MET A 1 -4.84 -25.07 -8.39
CA MET A 1 -3.79 -24.45 -7.56
C MET A 1 -4.13 -22.97 -7.48
N THR A 2 -4.89 -22.57 -6.47
CA THR A 2 -5.25 -21.15 -6.27
C THR A 2 -3.98 -20.38 -5.94
N ILE A 3 -3.71 -19.33 -6.72
CA ILE A 3 -2.66 -18.37 -6.44
C ILE A 3 -2.97 -17.67 -5.11
N ASN A 4 -2.16 -17.89 -4.08
CA ASN A 4 -2.28 -17.21 -2.78
C ASN A 4 -1.67 -15.81 -2.90
N THR A 5 -2.36 -14.92 -3.60
CA THR A 5 -1.89 -13.55 -3.83
C THR A 5 -2.44 -12.58 -2.80
N SER A 6 -1.63 -11.58 -2.47
CA SER A 6 -2.05 -10.41 -1.72
C SER A 6 -3.13 -9.62 -2.48
N SER A 7 -4.06 -9.00 -1.76
CA SER A 7 -5.11 -8.13 -2.32
C SER A 7 -5.30 -6.88 -1.47
N ILE A 8 -5.77 -5.81 -2.13
CA ILE A 8 -6.19 -4.56 -1.49
C ILE A 8 -7.72 -4.49 -1.53
N ASN A 9 -8.34 -4.33 -0.37
CA ASN A 9 -9.80 -4.26 -0.23
C ASN A 9 -10.31 -2.82 0.00
N LEU A 10 -9.46 -1.94 0.53
CA LEU A 10 -9.79 -0.54 0.82
C LEU A 10 -8.55 0.33 0.63
N ILE A 11 -8.75 1.51 0.04
CA ILE A 11 -7.80 2.62 0.06
C ILE A 11 -8.56 3.88 0.44
N GLU A 12 -8.13 4.55 1.49
CA GLU A 12 -8.70 5.82 1.95
C GLU A 12 -7.58 6.85 2.14
N TRP A 13 -7.70 8.00 1.49
CA TRP A 13 -6.72 9.08 1.66
C TRP A 13 -6.89 9.75 3.01
N GLN A 14 -5.80 9.99 3.73
CA GLN A 14 -5.80 10.69 5.03
C GLN A 14 -5.15 12.07 4.92
N THR A 15 -4.09 12.17 4.11
CA THR A 15 -3.45 13.42 3.72
C THR A 15 -2.97 13.28 2.27
N THR A 16 -2.34 14.30 1.68
CA THR A 16 -1.69 14.18 0.37
C THR A 16 -0.54 13.17 0.31
N SER A 17 -0.04 12.69 1.46
CA SER A 17 1.13 11.79 1.53
C SER A 17 0.90 10.54 2.36
N THR A 18 -0.33 10.31 2.86
CA THR A 18 -0.66 9.16 3.69
C THR A 18 -2.04 8.62 3.34
N ILE A 19 -2.14 7.30 3.29
CA ILE A 19 -3.38 6.56 3.01
C ILE A 19 -3.58 5.49 4.08
N HIS A 20 -4.82 5.11 4.33
CA HIS A 20 -5.17 3.87 4.99
C HIS A 20 -5.43 2.79 3.93
N VAL A 21 -4.91 1.59 4.19
CA VAL A 21 -5.01 0.44 3.30
C VAL A 21 -5.50 -0.76 4.08
N SER A 22 -6.55 -1.41 3.59
CA SER A 22 -6.87 -2.77 4.02
C SER A 22 -6.26 -3.77 3.06
N TRP A 23 -5.33 -4.58 3.58
CA TRP A 23 -4.57 -5.58 2.84
C TRP A 23 -4.87 -6.97 3.40
N SER A 24 -4.96 -7.96 2.52
CA SER A 24 -5.10 -9.36 2.92
C SER A 24 -4.29 -10.28 2.04
N ASN A 25 -3.81 -11.38 2.63
CA ASN A 25 -3.17 -12.47 1.94
C ASN A 25 -3.66 -13.79 2.55
N PRO A 26 -4.06 -14.80 1.75
CA PRO A 26 -4.60 -16.06 2.24
C PRO A 26 -3.68 -16.84 3.19
N THR A 27 -2.38 -16.58 3.18
CA THR A 27 -1.38 -17.29 4.01
C THR A 27 -0.75 -16.40 5.08
N LEU A 28 -0.63 -15.10 4.81
CA LEU A 28 0.08 -14.17 5.70
C LEU A 28 -0.85 -13.37 6.62
N GLY A 29 -2.17 -13.47 6.41
CA GLY A 29 -3.18 -12.82 7.25
C GLY A 29 -3.72 -11.52 6.65
N ARG A 30 -4.20 -10.62 7.50
CA ARG A 30 -4.83 -9.36 7.08
C ARG A 30 -4.44 -8.20 7.99
N TYR A 31 -4.43 -7.01 7.41
CA TYR A 31 -4.27 -5.74 8.11
C TYR A 31 -5.39 -4.81 7.65
N GLU A 32 -6.19 -4.30 8.58
CA GLU A 32 -7.30 -3.40 8.29
C GLU A 32 -6.90 -1.95 8.54
N ALA A 33 -7.23 -1.05 7.61
CA ALA A 33 -6.97 0.39 7.69
C ALA A 33 -5.53 0.74 8.16
N GLN A 34 -4.53 -0.02 7.69
CA GLN A 34 -3.14 0.20 8.05
C GLN A 34 -2.63 1.49 7.39
N THR A 35 -1.89 2.31 8.13
CA THR A 35 -1.28 3.53 7.57
C THR A 35 -0.13 3.20 6.62
N TRP A 36 -0.22 3.72 5.40
CA TRP A 36 0.83 3.69 4.39
C TRP A 36 1.24 5.11 4.04
N ARG A 37 2.53 5.32 3.78
CA ARG A 37 3.11 6.65 3.54
C ARG A 37 3.80 6.72 2.19
N ALA A 38 3.65 7.86 1.54
CA ALA A 38 4.30 8.22 0.31
C ALA A 38 5.83 8.27 0.48
N GLY A 39 6.55 7.79 -0.53
CA GLY A 39 7.98 7.96 -0.68
C GLY A 39 8.50 7.33 -1.97
N LEU A 40 9.81 7.16 -2.06
CA LEU A 40 10.43 6.46 -3.19
C LEU A 40 10.59 4.97 -2.88
N ALA A 41 10.44 4.13 -3.91
CA ALA A 41 10.70 2.71 -3.88
C ALA A 41 12.19 2.47 -3.60
N ARG A 42 12.51 1.75 -2.52
CA ARG A 42 13.89 1.44 -2.14
C ARG A 42 14.46 0.24 -2.91
N MET A 43 13.58 -0.57 -3.47
CA MET A 43 13.87 -1.75 -4.27
C MET A 43 12.83 -1.90 -5.37
N SER A 44 13.16 -2.65 -6.42
CA SER A 44 12.19 -3.03 -7.45
C SER A 44 11.21 -4.08 -6.91
N GLY A 45 10.02 -4.13 -7.50
CA GLY A 45 8.96 -5.06 -7.09
C GLY A 45 7.74 -4.93 -7.98
N VAL A 46 6.57 -5.25 -7.42
CA VAL A 46 5.28 -5.13 -8.10
C VAL A 46 4.33 -4.28 -7.27
N CYS A 47 3.45 -3.56 -7.96
CA CYS A 47 2.36 -2.82 -7.35
C CYS A 47 1.31 -3.82 -6.87
N VAL A 48 1.12 -3.95 -5.56
CA VAL A 48 0.15 -4.91 -4.98
C VAL A 48 -1.29 -4.64 -5.43
N LEU A 49 -1.60 -3.42 -5.84
CA LEU A 49 -2.92 -3.03 -6.35
C LEU A 49 -3.16 -3.48 -7.80
N THR A 50 -2.13 -3.45 -8.65
CA THR A 50 -2.31 -3.59 -10.12
C THR A 50 -1.44 -4.66 -10.77
N GLY A 51 -0.47 -5.22 -10.05
CA GLY A 51 0.57 -6.10 -10.60
C GLY A 51 1.63 -5.41 -11.45
N ALA A 52 1.51 -4.09 -11.70
CA ALA A 52 2.47 -3.35 -12.52
C ALA A 52 3.88 -3.35 -11.89
N LEU A 53 4.91 -3.38 -12.74
CA LEU A 53 6.30 -3.31 -12.28
C LEU A 53 6.59 -1.98 -11.57
N ILE A 54 7.35 -2.08 -10.49
CA ILE A 54 7.91 -0.96 -9.73
C ILE A 54 9.42 -1.05 -9.85
N TYR A 55 10.06 0.04 -10.25
CA TYR A 55 11.50 0.18 -10.24
C TYR A 55 11.96 1.00 -9.03
N LYS A 56 13.18 0.75 -8.58
CA LYS A 56 13.82 1.57 -7.55
C LYS A 56 13.79 3.05 -7.97
N GLY A 57 13.34 3.92 -7.07
CA GLY A 57 13.17 5.35 -7.33
C GLY A 57 11.75 5.75 -7.75
N ASP A 58 10.87 4.82 -8.10
CA ASP A 58 9.47 5.14 -8.39
C ASP A 58 8.75 5.69 -7.16
N ALA A 59 7.80 6.61 -7.38
CA ALA A 59 6.93 7.12 -6.34
C ALA A 59 5.90 6.05 -5.92
N VAL A 60 5.97 5.61 -4.66
CA VAL A 60 5.11 4.56 -4.08
C VAL A 60 4.56 4.92 -2.71
N PHE A 61 3.40 4.37 -2.37
CA PHE A 61 2.98 4.18 -0.99
C PHE A 61 3.53 2.85 -0.46
N ARG A 62 3.99 2.86 0.80
CA ARG A 62 4.46 1.67 1.53
C ARG A 62 3.98 1.68 2.98
N PRO A 63 3.83 0.52 3.64
CA PRO A 63 3.40 0.46 5.03
C PRO A 63 4.26 1.31 5.95
N LEU A 64 3.62 2.04 6.86
CA LEU A 64 4.30 2.74 7.93
C LEU A 64 4.62 1.73 9.05
N LEU A 65 5.89 1.38 9.18
CA LEU A 65 6.38 0.46 10.19
C LEU A 65 6.44 1.18 11.55
N ARG A 66 5.60 0.75 12.50
CA ARG A 66 5.53 1.31 13.88
C ARG A 66 5.99 0.33 14.96
N THR A 67 6.22 -0.93 14.59
CA THR A 67 6.54 -2.03 15.50
C THR A 67 8.01 -2.42 15.40
N ARG A 68 8.50 -3.13 16.43
CA ARG A 68 9.88 -3.65 16.46
C ARG A 68 10.11 -4.80 15.48
N THR A 69 9.03 -5.49 15.12
CA THR A 69 8.99 -6.56 14.12
C THR A 69 8.25 -6.08 12.89
N ASP A 70 8.78 -6.36 11.71
CA ASP A 70 8.16 -6.00 10.45
C ASP A 70 6.86 -6.79 10.22
N PRO A 71 5.76 -6.14 9.80
CA PRO A 71 4.53 -6.83 9.42
C PRO A 71 4.76 -7.65 8.15
N ALA A 72 3.91 -8.64 7.92
CA ALA A 72 4.06 -9.55 6.79
C ALA A 72 3.98 -8.84 5.42
N ASN A 73 3.39 -7.65 5.37
CA ASN A 73 3.26 -6.85 4.16
C ASN A 73 4.31 -5.72 4.07
N ALA A 74 5.37 -5.69 4.88
CA ALA A 74 6.34 -4.60 4.97
C ALA A 74 7.01 -4.20 3.64
N HIS A 75 7.08 -5.13 2.69
CA HIS A 75 7.68 -4.93 1.37
C HIS A 75 6.67 -4.67 0.25
N GLU A 76 5.38 -4.69 0.57
CA GLU A 76 4.32 -4.38 -0.40
C GLU A 76 4.36 -2.89 -0.75
N MET A 77 4.08 -2.59 -2.01
CA MET A 77 4.14 -1.24 -2.55
C MET A 77 2.94 -0.98 -3.45
N ILE A 78 2.45 0.26 -3.44
CA ILE A 78 1.43 0.74 -4.39
C ILE A 78 2.04 1.91 -5.17
N LEU A 79 2.07 1.83 -6.51
CA LEU A 79 2.49 2.96 -7.35
C LEU A 79 1.57 4.15 -7.12
N MET A 80 2.13 5.32 -6.77
CA MET A 80 1.32 6.51 -6.50
C MET A 80 0.50 6.93 -7.72
N LYS A 81 1.08 6.85 -8.93
CA LYS A 81 0.39 7.23 -10.17
C LYS A 81 -0.86 6.40 -10.49
N MET A 82 -1.05 5.26 -9.81
CA MET A 82 -2.22 4.41 -9.98
C MET A 82 -3.37 4.82 -9.04
N LEU A 83 -3.12 5.72 -8.08
CA LEU A 83 -4.13 6.28 -7.21
C LEU A 83 -4.46 7.70 -7.66
N THR A 84 -5.72 7.93 -8.05
CA THR A 84 -6.25 9.28 -8.14
C THR A 84 -6.66 9.72 -6.74
N GLN A 85 -6.12 10.85 -6.28
CA GLN A 85 -6.58 11.44 -5.02
C GLN A 85 -8.03 11.87 -5.21
N GLN A 86 -8.96 11.17 -4.56
CA GLN A 86 -10.31 11.70 -4.40
C GLN A 86 -10.21 12.80 -3.35
N ALA A 87 -10.47 14.04 -3.75
CA ALA A 87 -10.56 15.15 -2.81
C ALA A 87 -11.73 14.86 -1.87
N GLN A 88 -11.42 14.42 -0.65
CA GLN A 88 -12.39 14.40 0.41
C GLN A 88 -12.65 15.86 0.77
N ILE A 89 -13.82 16.37 0.37
CA ILE A 89 -14.31 17.65 0.85
C ILE A 89 -14.50 17.46 2.36
N VAL A 90 -13.56 17.99 3.14
CA VAL A 90 -13.77 18.20 4.58
C VAL A 90 -14.81 19.33 4.66
N VAL A 91 -16.08 18.94 4.75
CA VAL A 91 -17.13 19.87 5.16
C VAL A 91 -16.88 20.17 6.64
N PRO A 92 -16.84 21.45 7.06
CA PRO A 92 -16.34 21.88 8.36
C PRO A 92 -17.07 21.28 9.56
#